data_AF-A0A963M8W4-F1
#
_entry.id   AF-A0A963M8W4-F1
#
_cell.length_a   1.000
_cell.length_b   1.000
_cell.length_c   1.000
_cell.angle_alpha   90.00
_cell.angle_beta   90.00
_cell.angle_gamma   90.00
#
_symmetry.space_group_name_H-M   'P 1'
#
loop_
_entity.id
_entity.type
_entity.pdbx_description
1 polymer ?
#
loop_
_entity_poly.entity_id
_entity_poly.type
_entity_poly.pdbx_seq_one_letter_code
_entity_poly.pdbx_strand_id
1 'polypeptide(L)'
;GGRLHAMPHPVDIDDYTILVQNHHTEDDFRDQLCDQFDVLYRESQTQGGRVMAIALHPWVIGQPYRIRALEEALAHIMGHAGVWAATGSEILDAWTAAQAA
;
A
#
# COMPACT_ATOMS: atom_id res chain seq x y z
N GLY A 1 -0.89 25.90 -17.46
CA GLY A 1 -0.14 24.83 -16.78
C GLY A 1 -0.56 24.82 -15.33
N GLY A 2 -1.06 23.69 -14.83
CA GLY A 2 -1.53 23.56 -13.44
C GLY A 2 -0.39 23.30 -12.45
N ARG A 3 -0.71 23.34 -11.15
CA ARG A 3 0.23 23.00 -10.07
C ARG A 3 0.45 21.48 -10.03
N LEU A 4 1.70 21.05 -9.92
CA LEU A 4 2.09 19.65 -9.76
C LEU A 4 2.37 19.34 -8.30
N HIS A 5 1.95 18.16 -7.85
CA HIS A 5 2.14 17.67 -6.49
C HIS A 5 2.91 16.34 -6.52
N ALA A 6 3.90 16.20 -5.64
CA ALA A 6 4.61 14.94 -5.44
C ALA A 6 3.81 14.04 -4.49
N MET A 7 3.61 12.78 -4.86
CA MET A 7 3.02 11.74 -4.03
C MET A 7 4.10 10.69 -3.72
N PRO A 8 4.34 10.33 -2.45
CA PRO A 8 5.24 9.24 -2.12
C PRO A 8 4.78 7.93 -2.75
N HIS A 9 5.70 7.24 -3.43
CA HIS A 9 5.46 5.93 -3.99
C HIS A 9 6.71 5.06 -3.75
N PRO A 10 6.64 4.05 -2.87
CA PRO A 10 7.76 3.15 -2.64
C PRO A 10 7.97 2.26 -3.87
N VAL A 11 9.22 1.89 -4.13
CA VAL A 11 9.56 0.90 -5.17
C VAL A 11 9.61 -0.51 -4.60
N ASP A 12 9.84 -0.62 -3.29
CA ASP A 12 10.16 -1.90 -2.65
C ASP A 12 8.91 -2.77 -2.43
N ILE A 13 7.73 -2.15 -2.32
CA ILE A 13 6.44 -2.83 -2.09
C ILE A 13 5.66 -2.84 -3.40
N ASP A 14 6.14 -3.71 -4.27
CA ASP A 14 5.74 -3.88 -5.67
C ASP A 14 5.76 -5.37 -6.00
N ASP A 15 4.69 -5.86 -6.63
CA ASP A 15 4.55 -7.29 -6.94
C ASP A 15 5.63 -7.79 -7.91
N TYR A 16 6.05 -6.99 -8.87
CA TYR A 16 7.13 -7.33 -9.80
C TYR A 16 8.47 -7.36 -9.06
N THR A 17 8.77 -6.37 -8.23
CA THR A 17 10.03 -6.36 -7.47
C THR A 17 10.12 -7.55 -6.52
N ILE A 18 9.08 -7.81 -5.74
CA ILE A 18 9.10 -8.89 -4.75
C ILE A 18 9.07 -10.28 -5.43
N LEU A 19 8.10 -10.54 -6.32
CA LEU A 19 7.86 -11.89 -6.85
C LEU A 19 8.73 -12.23 -8.06
N VAL A 20 9.16 -11.23 -8.85
CA VAL A 20 9.88 -11.47 -10.11
C VAL A 20 11.36 -11.13 -9.98
N GLN A 21 11.71 -9.95 -9.45
CA GLN A 21 13.12 -9.55 -9.35
C GLN A 21 13.82 -10.26 -8.20
N ASN A 22 13.20 -10.27 -7.01
CA ASN A 22 13.78 -10.85 -5.80
C ASN A 22 13.48 -12.34 -5.64
N HIS A 23 12.57 -12.89 -6.46
CA HIS A 23 12.16 -14.29 -6.43
C HIS A 23 11.64 -14.76 -5.06
N HIS A 24 11.01 -13.86 -4.30
CA HIS A 24 10.34 -14.22 -3.07
C HIS A 24 9.10 -15.06 -3.38
N THR A 25 8.68 -15.87 -2.40
CA THR A 25 7.45 -16.66 -2.54
C THR A 25 6.21 -15.78 -2.43
N GLU A 26 5.06 -16.30 -2.85
CA GLU A 26 3.77 -15.64 -2.65
C GLU A 26 3.46 -15.41 -1.15
N ASP A 27 3.91 -16.33 -0.29
CA ASP A 27 3.76 -16.20 1.15
C ASP A 27 4.65 -15.07 1.70
N ASP A 28 5.91 -14.99 1.25
CA ASP A 28 6.80 -13.86 1.59
C ASP A 28 6.25 -12.52 1.10
N PHE A 29 5.59 -12.48 -0.08
CA PHE A 29 4.94 -11.28 -0.59
C PHE A 29 3.82 -10.83 0.36
N ARG A 30 2.90 -11.73 0.72
CA ARG A 30 1.83 -11.42 1.69
C ARG A 30 2.42 -10.92 3.01
N ASP A 31 3.40 -11.63 3.55
CA ASP A 31 3.94 -11.35 4.87
C ASP A 31 4.65 -9.98 4.88
N GLN A 32 5.41 -9.62 3.83
CA GLN A 32 6.01 -8.29 3.70
C GLN A 32 4.98 -7.16 3.63
N LEU A 33 3.84 -7.36 2.94
CA LEU A 33 2.75 -6.38 2.90
C LEU A 33 2.15 -6.18 4.30
N CYS A 34 1.87 -7.28 5.00
CA CYS A 34 1.33 -7.25 6.36
C CYS A 34 2.31 -6.61 7.35
N ASP A 35 3.59 -6.96 7.29
CA ASP A 35 4.63 -6.43 8.17
C ASP A 35 4.79 -4.91 8.00
N GLN A 36 4.81 -4.42 6.75
CA GLN A 36 4.86 -2.98 6.49
C GLN A 36 3.60 -2.29 7.05
N PHE A 37 2.42 -2.86 6.80
CA PHE A 37 1.17 -2.31 7.31
C PHE A 37 1.17 -2.24 8.84
N ASP A 38 1.54 -3.31 9.54
CA ASP A 38 1.51 -3.39 11.00
C ASP A 38 2.43 -2.34 11.66
N VAL A 39 3.58 -2.05 11.03
CA VAL A 39 4.47 -0.97 11.47
C VAL A 39 3.80 0.40 11.26
N LEU A 40 3.32 0.69 10.05
CA LEU A 40 2.68 1.96 9.73
C LEU A 40 1.41 2.20 10.58
N TYR A 41 0.63 1.16 10.82
CA TYR A 41 -0.59 1.22 11.62
C TYR A 41 -0.26 1.56 13.07
N ARG A 42 0.76 0.93 13.66
CA ARG A 42 1.24 1.25 15.01
C ARG A 42 1.78 2.67 15.13
N GLU A 43 2.57 3.11 14.15
CA GLU A 43 3.08 4.48 14.12
C GLU A 43 1.96 5.50 14.05
N SER A 44 0.89 5.20 13.29
CA SER A 44 -0.19 6.14 13.06
C SER A 44 -0.89 6.60 14.34
N GLN A 45 -0.88 5.75 15.38
CA GLN A 45 -1.46 6.03 16.68
C GLN A 45 -0.73 7.15 17.46
N THR A 46 0.54 7.39 17.13
CA THR A 46 1.38 8.37 17.86
C THR A 46 1.92 9.48 16.96
N GLN A 47 1.98 9.25 15.65
CA GLN A 47 2.64 10.13 14.69
C GLN A 47 1.70 10.66 13.59
N GLY A 48 0.39 10.41 13.72
CA GLY A 48 -0.62 10.81 12.74
C GLY A 48 -0.71 9.86 11.55
N GLY A 49 -1.65 10.13 10.64
CA GLY A 49 -1.95 9.27 9.49
C GLY A 49 -0.71 8.87 8.68
N ARG A 50 -0.69 7.63 8.21
CA ARG A 50 0.35 7.06 7.34
C ARG A 50 -0.24 6.68 5.99
N VAL A 51 0.60 6.73 4.96
CA VAL A 51 0.24 6.32 3.60
C VAL A 51 1.06 5.08 3.24
N MET A 52 0.37 4.04 2.78
CA MET A 52 0.96 2.84 2.22
C MET A 52 0.47 2.70 0.78
N ALA A 53 1.40 2.58 -0.16
CA ALA A 53 1.09 2.32 -1.54
C ALA A 53 1.59 0.91 -1.90
N ILE A 54 0.76 0.18 -2.66
CA ILE A 54 1.04 -1.18 -3.13
C ILE A 54 0.97 -1.13 -4.65
N ALA A 55 2.10 -1.36 -5.32
CA ALA A 55 2.14 -1.40 -6.77
C ALA A 55 1.84 -2.83 -7.27
N LEU A 56 0.89 -2.92 -8.20
CA LEU A 56 0.37 -4.20 -8.70
C LEU A 56 0.32 -4.19 -10.22
N HIS A 57 0.73 -5.31 -10.81
CA HIS A 57 0.73 -5.54 -12.24
C HIS A 57 -0.18 -6.73 -12.57
N PRO A 58 -1.24 -6.56 -13.38
CA PRO A 58 -2.18 -7.65 -13.67
C PRO A 58 -1.55 -8.92 -14.23
N TRP A 59 -0.43 -8.79 -14.95
CA TRP A 59 0.29 -9.93 -15.53
C TRP A 59 1.17 -10.68 -14.49
N VAL A 60 1.49 -10.06 -13.35
CA VAL A 60 2.26 -10.64 -12.24
C VAL A 60 1.32 -11.20 -11.17
N ILE A 61 0.61 -10.35 -10.42
CA ILE A 61 -0.23 -10.78 -9.30
C ILE A 61 -1.55 -11.43 -9.73
N GLY A 62 -2.03 -11.12 -10.94
CA GLY A 62 -3.30 -11.66 -11.47
C GLY A 62 -3.25 -13.14 -11.85
N GLN A 63 -2.09 -13.80 -11.70
CA GLN A 63 -1.99 -15.24 -11.95
C GLN A 63 -2.76 -16.03 -10.88
N PRO A 64 -3.47 -17.13 -11.23
CA PRO A 64 -4.29 -17.88 -10.28
C PRO A 64 -3.56 -18.41 -9.05
N TYR A 65 -2.25 -18.69 -9.17
CA TYR A 65 -1.42 -19.17 -8.06
C TYR A 65 -0.89 -18.05 -7.15
N ARG A 66 -1.02 -16.78 -7.57
CA ARG A 66 -0.51 -15.60 -6.86
C ARG A 66 -1.59 -14.77 -6.20
N ILE A 67 -2.77 -14.68 -6.82
CA ILE A 67 -3.83 -13.76 -6.39
C ILE A 67 -4.28 -13.97 -4.93
N ARG A 68 -4.26 -15.22 -4.45
CA ARG A 68 -4.57 -15.56 -3.06
C ARG A 68 -3.75 -14.75 -2.06
N ALA A 69 -2.45 -14.56 -2.30
CA ALA A 69 -1.57 -13.85 -1.38
C ALA A 69 -1.97 -12.36 -1.25
N LEU A 70 -2.38 -11.74 -2.35
CA LEU A 70 -2.91 -10.38 -2.33
C LEU A 70 -4.24 -10.31 -1.58
N GLU A 71 -5.16 -11.25 -1.83
CA GLU A 71 -6.46 -11.30 -1.14
C GLU A 71 -6.28 -11.41 0.38
N GLU A 72 -5.39 -12.29 0.84
CA GLU A 72 -5.08 -12.47 2.26
C GLU A 72 -4.45 -11.21 2.88
N ALA A 73 -3.49 -10.58 2.19
CA ALA A 73 -2.88 -9.34 2.66
C ALA A 73 -3.89 -8.19 2.75
N LEU A 74 -4.72 -8.00 1.72
CA LEU A 74 -5.76 -6.97 1.73
C LEU A 74 -6.82 -7.24 2.80
N ALA A 75 -7.19 -8.50 3.04
CA ALA A 75 -8.11 -8.87 4.12
C ALA A 75 -7.55 -8.52 5.51
N HIS A 76 -6.26 -8.78 5.74
CA HIS A 76 -5.58 -8.37 6.97
C HIS A 76 -5.59 -6.84 7.13
N ILE A 77 -5.09 -6.12 6.13
CA ILE A 77 -4.99 -4.64 6.13
C ILE A 77 -6.36 -4.01 6.36
N MET A 78 -7.34 -4.35 5.53
CA MET A 78 -8.68 -3.74 5.56
C MET A 78 -9.54 -4.21 6.74
N GLY A 79 -9.12 -5.25 7.46
CA GLY A 79 -9.77 -5.70 8.70
C GLY A 79 -9.55 -4.76 9.89
N HIS A 80 -8.62 -3.80 9.78
CA HIS A 80 -8.31 -2.86 10.86
C HIS A 80 -9.15 -1.59 10.79
N ALA A 81 -9.60 -1.10 11.95
CA ALA A 81 -10.33 0.16 12.04
C ALA A 81 -9.43 1.35 11.69
N GLY A 82 -9.98 2.34 10.99
CA GLY A 82 -9.25 3.57 10.62
C GLY A 82 -8.39 3.43 9.36
N VAL A 83 -8.43 2.30 8.67
CA VAL A 83 -7.81 2.14 7.35
C VAL A 83 -8.71 2.73 6.27
N TRP A 84 -8.12 3.53 5.39
CA TRP A 84 -8.83 4.21 4.30
C TRP A 84 -8.26 3.79 2.95
N ALA A 85 -9.07 3.10 2.15
CA ALA A 85 -8.77 2.87 0.74
C ALA A 85 -9.04 4.16 -0.04
N ALA A 86 -7.97 4.82 -0.49
CA ALA A 86 -8.02 6.14 -1.09
C ALA A 86 -7.30 6.16 -2.45
N THR A 87 -7.84 6.96 -3.36
CA THR A 87 -7.13 7.38 -4.57
C THR A 87 -6.12 8.48 -4.25
N GLY A 88 -5.12 8.67 -5.10
CA GLY A 88 -4.13 9.74 -4.92
C GLY A 88 -4.76 11.14 -4.90
N SER A 89 -5.87 11.34 -5.62
CA SER A 89 -6.66 12.58 -5.64
C SER A 89 -7.25 12.87 -4.27
N GLU A 90 -7.88 11.88 -3.64
CA GLU A 90 -8.51 12.04 -2.34
C GLU A 90 -7.48 12.32 -1.24
N ILE A 91 -6.31 11.67 -1.30
CA ILE A 91 -5.20 11.96 -0.39
C ILE A 91 -4.73 13.41 -0.55
N LEU A 92 -4.60 13.90 -1.79
CA LEU A 92 -4.22 15.28 -2.06
C LEU A 92 -5.26 16.28 -1.54
N ASP A 93 -6.55 15.97 -1.70
CA ASP A 93 -7.64 16.80 -1.20
C ASP A 93 -7.63 16.86 0.34
N ALA A 94 -7.46 15.72 1.01
CA ALA A 94 -7.35 15.63 2.46
C ALA A 94 -6.14 16.40 3.00
N TRP A 95 -4.98 16.27 2.34
CA TRP A 95 -3.78 17.04 2.69
C TRP A 95 -3.99 18.54 2.50
N THR A 96 -4.58 18.95 1.39
CA THR A 96 -4.84 20.38 1.10
C THR A 96 -5.80 20.99 2.12
N ALA A 97 -6.83 20.25 2.51
CA ALA A 97 -7.77 20.68 3.56
C ALA A 97 -7.09 20.81 4.93
N ALA A 98 -6.22 19.86 5.29
CA ALA A 98 -5.48 19.89 6.55
C ALA A 98 -4.47 21.04 6.63
N GLN A 99 -3.90 21.47 5.50
CA GLN A 99 -2.97 22.60 5.43
C GLN A 99 -3.66 23.97 5.49
N ALA A 100 -4.97 24.03 5.25
CA ALA A 100 -5.76 25.25 5.28
C ALA A 100 -6.38 25.54 6.66
N ALA A 101 -6.32 24.57 7.57
CA ALA A 101 -6.76 24.66 8.97
C ALA A 101 -5.61 25.10 9.88
#